data_AF-A0A661SGP1-F1
#
_entry.id   AF-A0A661SGP1-F1
#
_cell.length_a   1.000
_cell.length_b   1.000
_cell.length_c   1.000
_cell.angle_alpha   90.00
_cell.angle_beta   90.00
_cell.angle_gamma   90.00
#
_symmetry.space_group_name_H-M   'P 1'
#
loop_
_entity.id
_entity.type
_entity.pdbx_description
1 polymer ?
#
loop_
_entity_poly.entity_id
_entity_poly.type
_entity_poly.pdbx_seq_one_letter_code
_entity_poly.pdbx_strand_id
1 'polypeptide(L)'
;MLSSFGKEKKAAMQNYKAFVDGVDSETLENPAKDIVGGFILGDSDFVNWVKETFLSKRDDEDEIPQLKRLKPRVSVGAIVQAVCASFGSSEKQIREKGRKGNKVKDIAIYLARDLSRLSCKELGHFFGGISGAAITVRYTHV
;
A
#
# COMPACT_ATOMS: atom_id res chain seq x y z
N MET A 1 23.60 3.32 27.20
CA MET A 1 23.01 4.63 26.83
C MET A 1 23.72 5.78 27.54
N LEU A 2 23.73 5.85 28.89
CA LEU A 2 24.52 6.86 29.62
C LEU A 2 26.04 6.71 29.44
N SER A 3 26.53 5.50 29.21
CA SER A 3 27.94 5.21 28.93
C SER A 3 28.52 5.99 27.75
N SER A 4 27.70 6.40 26.79
CA SER A 4 28.11 7.23 25.64
C SER A 4 28.34 8.70 26.01
N PHE A 5 27.83 9.14 27.16
CA PHE A 5 27.91 10.52 27.66
C PHE A 5 28.94 10.69 28.79
N GLY A 6 29.64 9.63 29.18
CA GLY A 6 30.70 9.68 30.18
C GLY A 6 30.93 8.33 30.88
N LYS A 7 32.13 8.16 31.45
CA LYS A 7 32.52 6.97 32.22
C LYS A 7 31.94 6.97 33.64
N GLU A 8 31.86 8.16 34.24
CA GLU A 8 31.30 8.40 35.57
C GLU A 8 29.78 8.64 35.47
N LYS A 9 28.98 7.90 36.25
CA LYS A 9 27.51 7.92 36.17
C LYS A 9 26.90 9.32 36.38
N LYS A 10 27.45 10.09 37.33
CA LYS A 10 26.93 11.42 37.67
C LYS A 10 27.21 12.44 36.57
N ALA A 11 28.43 12.41 36.01
CA ALA A 11 28.82 13.23 34.88
C ALA A 11 28.03 12.85 33.61
N ALA A 12 27.86 11.55 33.34
CA ALA A 12 27.09 11.06 32.20
C ALA A 12 25.62 11.54 32.21
N MET A 13 24.98 11.58 33.38
CA MET A 13 23.61 12.11 33.51
C MET A 13 23.55 13.62 33.24
N GLN A 14 24.50 14.40 33.76
CA GLN A 14 24.57 15.83 33.48
C GLN A 14 24.80 16.12 31.99
N ASN A 15 25.70 15.37 31.36
CA ASN A 15 26.01 15.51 29.94
C ASN A 15 24.83 15.10 29.05
N TYR A 16 24.13 14.02 29.39
CA TYR A 16 22.89 13.64 28.69
C TYR A 16 21.82 14.70 28.83
N LYS A 17 21.62 15.24 30.04
CA LYS A 17 20.66 16.32 30.28
C LYS A 17 21.00 17.57 29.47
N ALA A 18 22.26 18.02 29.51
CA ALA A 18 22.71 19.17 28.73
C ALA A 18 22.54 18.95 27.21
N PHE A 19 22.77 17.73 26.74
CA PHE A 19 22.54 17.37 25.34
C PHE A 19 21.06 17.47 24.95
N VAL A 20 20.14 16.92 25.75
CA VAL A 20 18.69 16.95 25.46
C VAL A 20 18.13 18.36 25.61
N ASP A 21 18.46 19.05 26.70
CA ASP A 21 17.95 20.40 27.00
C ASP A 21 18.53 21.45 26.05
N GLY A 22 19.68 21.17 25.42
CA GLY A 22 20.33 22.04 24.44
C GLY A 22 19.79 21.91 23.01
N VAL A 23 18.85 21.00 22.75
CA VAL A 23 18.23 20.84 21.44
C VAL A 23 17.16 21.93 21.24
N ASP A 24 17.30 22.69 20.16
CA ASP A 24 16.25 23.61 19.72
C ASP A 24 15.14 22.84 19.01
N SER A 25 13.95 22.85 19.60
CA SER A 25 12.74 22.22 19.06
C SER A 25 12.34 22.76 17.69
N GLU A 26 12.72 23.98 17.32
CA GLU A 26 12.41 24.55 16.00
C GLU A 26 13.32 24.01 14.90
N THR A 27 14.55 23.59 15.25
CA THR A 27 15.51 22.99 14.32
C THR A 27 15.39 21.47 14.22
N LEU A 28 14.71 20.85 15.18
CA LEU A 28 14.56 19.41 15.23
C LEU A 28 13.66 18.93 14.10
N GLU A 29 14.21 18.11 13.21
CA GLU A 29 13.43 17.49 12.15
C GLU A 29 12.34 16.60 12.75
N ASN A 30 11.09 16.79 12.32
CA ASN A 30 9.98 15.97 12.77
C ASN A 30 10.09 14.57 12.14
N PRO A 31 10.42 13.52 12.91
CA PRO A 31 10.57 12.17 12.37
C PRO A 31 9.26 11.59 11.84
N ALA A 32 8.10 12.17 12.24
CA ALA A 32 6.81 11.73 11.75
C ALA A 32 6.63 11.94 10.23
N LYS A 33 7.44 12.80 9.60
CA LYS A 33 7.44 13.02 8.14
C LYS A 33 7.82 11.77 7.36
N ASP A 34 8.70 10.93 7.92
CA ASP A 34 9.22 9.74 7.26
C ASP A 34 8.50 8.46 7.70
N ILE A 35 7.40 8.59 8.44
CA ILE A 35 6.62 7.43 8.88
C ILE A 35 5.85 6.84 7.69
N VAL A 36 6.17 5.59 7.36
CA VAL A 36 5.48 4.79 6.34
C VAL A 36 4.37 3.98 7.00
N GLY A 37 3.16 4.05 6.42
CA GLY A 37 1.99 3.30 6.90
C GLY A 37 1.40 3.78 8.23
N GLY A 38 1.96 4.83 8.84
CA GLY A 38 1.54 5.37 10.13
C GLY A 38 2.23 4.74 11.35
N PHE A 39 3.17 3.81 11.15
CA PHE A 39 3.85 3.11 12.26
C PHE A 39 5.25 2.57 11.94
N ILE A 40 5.74 2.66 10.71
CA ILE A 40 7.12 2.25 10.35
C ILE A 40 7.97 3.50 10.17
N LEU A 41 9.04 3.65 10.94
CA LEU A 41 10.02 4.73 10.79
C LEU A 41 11.38 4.12 10.48
N GLY A 42 12.02 4.57 9.39
CA GLY A 42 13.32 4.11 8.95
C GLY A 42 13.57 4.46 7.49
N ASP A 43 14.76 4.16 7.00
CA ASP A 43 15.10 4.32 5.59
C ASP A 43 14.30 3.36 4.68
N SER A 44 14.43 3.54 3.37
CA SER A 44 13.71 2.74 2.38
C SER A 44 14.02 1.25 2.48
N ASP A 45 15.25 0.89 2.83
CA ASP A 45 15.70 -0.49 2.88
C ASP A 45 15.12 -1.21 4.09
N PHE A 46 15.13 -0.54 5.25
CA PHE A 46 14.47 -0.99 6.45
C PHE A 46 12.95 -1.15 6.24
N VAL A 47 12.31 -0.15 5.63
CA VAL A 47 10.87 -0.21 5.31
C VAL A 47 10.56 -1.41 4.40
N ASN A 48 11.36 -1.65 3.38
CA ASN A 48 11.18 -2.78 2.46
C ASN A 48 11.41 -4.12 3.16
N TRP A 49 12.46 -4.23 3.97
CA TRP A 49 12.72 -5.41 4.79
C TRP A 49 11.55 -5.73 5.73
N VAL A 50 10.96 -4.73 6.39
CA VAL A 50 9.76 -4.93 7.23
C VAL A 50 8.59 -5.44 6.41
N LYS A 51 8.33 -4.85 5.23
CA LYS A 51 7.24 -5.28 4.33
C LYS A 51 7.43 -6.73 3.87
N GLU A 52 8.62 -7.09 3.45
CA GLU A 52 8.93 -8.43 2.95
C GLU A 52 8.90 -9.47 4.06
N THR A 53 9.48 -9.17 5.22
CA THR A 53 9.61 -10.13 6.32
C THR A 53 8.27 -10.41 7.00
N PHE A 54 7.46 -9.37 7.23
CA PHE A 54 6.29 -9.46 8.10
C PHE A 54 4.95 -9.27 7.39
N LEU A 55 4.90 -8.60 6.23
CA LEU A 55 3.63 -8.26 5.57
C LEU A 55 3.32 -9.10 4.34
N SER A 56 4.34 -9.56 3.62
CA SER A 56 4.17 -10.35 2.39
C SER A 56 3.54 -11.73 2.65
N LYS A 57 3.78 -12.31 3.83
CA LYS A 57 3.33 -13.66 4.23
C LYS A 57 2.04 -13.68 5.06
N ARG A 58 1.49 -12.51 5.38
CA ARG A 58 0.27 -12.38 6.17
C ARG A 58 -0.95 -12.45 5.25
N ASP A 59 -2.02 -13.10 5.69
CA ASP A 59 -3.30 -13.09 4.96
C ASP A 59 -3.98 -11.70 5.05
N ASP A 60 -4.86 -11.40 4.08
CA ASP A 60 -5.57 -10.11 3.98
C ASP A 60 -6.72 -9.96 5.00
N GLU A 61 -7.00 -11.03 5.74
CA GLU A 61 -8.06 -11.14 6.76
C GLU A 61 -7.65 -10.60 8.13
N ASP A 62 -6.36 -10.39 8.41
CA ASP A 62 -5.91 -9.89 9.71
C ASP A 62 -6.44 -8.47 10.01
N GLU A 63 -6.94 -8.30 11.25
CA GLU A 63 -7.75 -7.20 11.80
C GLU A 63 -7.14 -5.77 11.77
N ILE A 64 -6.12 -5.52 10.95
CA ILE A 64 -5.42 -4.22 10.88
C ILE A 64 -5.57 -3.64 9.46
N PRO A 65 -6.65 -2.90 9.17
CA PRO A 65 -6.91 -2.26 7.87
C PRO A 65 -5.73 -1.40 7.37
N GLN A 66 -4.94 -0.83 8.27
CA GLN A 66 -3.80 0.02 7.95
C GLN A 66 -2.67 -0.77 7.24
N LEU A 67 -2.52 -2.07 7.53
CA LEU A 67 -1.53 -2.94 6.86
C LEU A 67 -1.87 -3.15 5.38
N LYS A 68 -3.15 -3.06 5.00
CA LYS A 68 -3.58 -3.19 3.60
C LYS A 68 -2.94 -2.13 2.69
N ARG A 69 -2.54 -0.98 3.26
CA ARG A 69 -1.86 0.10 2.52
C ARG A 69 -0.40 -0.24 2.20
N LEU A 70 0.22 -1.13 2.96
CA LEU A 70 1.64 -1.47 2.87
C LEU A 70 1.93 -2.70 2.02
N LYS A 71 0.92 -3.58 1.83
CA LYS A 71 1.07 -4.77 1.01
C LYS A 71 1.26 -4.40 -0.48
N PRO A 72 2.03 -5.21 -1.24
CA PRO A 72 2.21 -5.01 -2.68
C PRO A 72 0.86 -4.89 -3.39
N ARG A 73 0.81 -4.03 -4.41
CA ARG A 73 -0.37 -3.84 -5.28
C ARG A 73 -0.07 -4.43 -6.64
N VAL A 74 -0.95 -5.29 -7.14
CA VAL A 74 -0.89 -5.69 -8.54
C VAL A 74 -1.49 -4.55 -9.37
N SER A 75 -0.78 -4.10 -10.40
CA SER A 75 -1.31 -3.04 -11.27
C SER A 75 -2.49 -3.57 -12.07
N VAL A 76 -3.53 -2.76 -12.26
CA VAL A 76 -4.70 -3.15 -13.07
C VAL A 76 -4.29 -3.48 -14.50
N GLY A 77 -3.28 -2.78 -15.04
CA GLY A 77 -2.71 -3.07 -16.36
C GLY A 77 -2.13 -4.48 -16.43
N ALA A 78 -1.34 -4.92 -15.43
CA ALA A 78 -0.80 -6.27 -15.39
C ALA A 78 -1.89 -7.34 -15.29
N ILE A 79 -2.94 -7.08 -14.49
CA ILE A 79 -4.12 -7.97 -14.39
C ILE A 79 -4.79 -8.11 -15.76
N VAL A 80 -5.05 -7.00 -16.44
CA VAL A 80 -5.71 -6.99 -17.76
C VAL A 80 -4.85 -7.70 -18.80
N GLN A 81 -3.54 -7.48 -18.78
CA GLN A 81 -2.62 -8.18 -19.68
C GLN A 81 -2.64 -9.69 -19.45
N ALA A 82 -2.62 -10.13 -18.19
CA ALA A 82 -2.71 -11.54 -17.84
C ALA A 82 -4.05 -12.16 -18.29
N VAL A 83 -5.17 -11.45 -18.08
CA VAL A 83 -6.50 -11.90 -18.54
C VAL A 83 -6.55 -11.97 -20.08
N CYS A 84 -6.03 -10.95 -20.77
CA CYS A 84 -5.94 -10.94 -22.24
C CYS A 84 -5.18 -12.17 -22.76
N ALA A 85 -4.02 -12.47 -22.16
CA ALA A 85 -3.20 -13.61 -22.53
C ALA A 85 -3.91 -14.95 -22.28
N SER A 86 -4.59 -15.10 -21.15
CA SER A 86 -5.29 -16.34 -20.79
C SER A 86 -6.56 -16.60 -21.61
N PHE A 87 -7.27 -15.55 -22.04
CA PHE A 87 -8.56 -15.67 -22.72
C PHE A 87 -8.53 -15.26 -24.20
N GLY A 88 -7.35 -15.05 -24.79
CA GLY A 88 -7.20 -14.65 -26.20
C GLY A 88 -7.93 -13.34 -26.53
N SER A 89 -8.04 -12.43 -25.56
CA SER A 89 -8.78 -11.18 -25.68
C SER A 89 -7.82 -9.99 -25.80
N SER A 90 -8.30 -8.90 -26.38
CA SER A 90 -7.56 -7.64 -26.46
C SER A 90 -7.93 -6.71 -25.31
N GLU A 91 -6.98 -5.88 -24.89
CA GLU A 91 -7.22 -4.86 -23.85
C GLU A 91 -8.37 -3.93 -24.25
N LYS A 92 -8.49 -3.60 -25.54
CA LYS A 92 -9.58 -2.79 -26.09
C LYS A 92 -10.94 -3.42 -25.81
N GLN A 93 -11.09 -4.74 -26.00
CA GLN A 93 -12.34 -5.46 -25.70
C GLN A 93 -12.72 -5.42 -24.22
N ILE A 94 -11.74 -5.36 -23.31
CA ILE A 94 -11.97 -5.29 -21.86
C ILE A 94 -12.28 -3.85 -21.41
N ARG A 95 -11.59 -2.86 -21.96
CA ARG A 95 -11.69 -1.47 -21.52
C ARG A 95 -12.84 -0.70 -22.15
N GLU A 96 -13.29 -1.07 -23.35
CA GLU A 96 -14.38 -0.35 -24.03
C GLU A 96 -15.72 -0.40 -23.27
N LYS A 97 -16.51 0.66 -23.45
CA LYS A 97 -17.89 0.75 -23.01
C LYS A 97 -18.78 -0.01 -24.00
N GLY A 98 -19.82 -0.69 -23.51
CA GLY A 98 -20.68 -1.56 -24.32
C GLY A 98 -20.30 -3.04 -24.22
N ARG A 99 -20.95 -3.88 -25.03
CA ARG A 99 -20.87 -5.37 -24.99
C ARG A 99 -21.44 -5.97 -23.70
N LYS A 100 -22.76 -6.09 -23.66
CA LYS A 100 -23.49 -6.80 -22.60
C LYS A 100 -23.01 -8.27 -22.56
N GLY A 101 -22.73 -8.81 -21.37
CA GLY A 101 -22.30 -10.21 -21.22
C GLY A 101 -20.82 -10.50 -21.52
N ASN A 102 -19.93 -9.49 -21.51
CA ASN A 102 -18.49 -9.70 -21.67
C ASN A 102 -17.88 -10.33 -20.40
N LYS A 103 -17.90 -11.66 -20.32
CA LYS A 103 -17.35 -12.44 -19.20
C LYS A 103 -15.88 -12.16 -18.92
N VAL A 104 -15.07 -11.95 -19.97
CA VAL A 104 -13.64 -11.66 -19.81
C VAL A 104 -13.41 -10.33 -19.10
N LYS A 105 -14.24 -9.32 -19.42
CA LYS A 105 -14.24 -8.04 -18.70
C LYS A 105 -14.68 -8.22 -17.26
N ASP A 106 -15.68 -9.06 -17.00
CA ASP A 106 -16.17 -9.30 -15.64
C ASP A 106 -15.09 -9.99 -14.79
N ILE A 107 -14.38 -10.98 -15.33
CA ILE A 107 -13.21 -11.62 -14.69
C ILE A 107 -12.10 -10.59 -14.40
N ALA A 108 -11.78 -9.73 -15.36
CA ALA A 108 -10.78 -8.68 -15.15
C ALA A 108 -11.18 -7.69 -14.04
N ILE A 109 -12.48 -7.33 -13.96
CA ILE A 109 -13.02 -6.49 -12.90
C ILE A 109 -12.94 -7.21 -11.55
N TYR A 110 -13.29 -8.50 -11.50
CA TYR A 110 -13.22 -9.30 -10.30
C TYR A 110 -11.79 -9.35 -9.72
N LEU A 111 -10.82 -9.74 -10.55
CA LEU A 111 -9.41 -9.80 -10.13
C LEU A 111 -8.85 -8.42 -9.77
N ALA A 112 -9.24 -7.37 -10.50
CA ALA A 112 -8.81 -6.01 -10.16
C ALA A 112 -9.39 -5.53 -8.82
N ARG A 113 -10.63 -5.91 -8.50
CA ARG A 113 -11.23 -5.60 -7.19
C ARG A 113 -10.49 -6.27 -6.04
N ASP A 114 -10.02 -7.49 -6.25
CA ASP A 114 -9.35 -8.28 -5.23
C ASP A 114 -7.87 -7.89 -5.07
N LEU A 115 -7.15 -7.78 -6.18
CA LEU A 115 -5.68 -7.71 -6.17
C LEU A 115 -5.11 -6.28 -6.27
N SER A 116 -5.87 -5.32 -6.81
CA SER A 116 -5.33 -3.97 -7.07
C SER A 116 -5.60 -2.97 -5.94
N ARG A 117 -6.52 -3.30 -5.01
CA ARG A 117 -6.99 -2.45 -3.90
C ARG A 117 -7.46 -1.04 -4.32
N LEU A 118 -7.82 -0.86 -5.59
CA LEU A 118 -8.40 0.39 -6.07
C LEU A 118 -9.87 0.50 -5.69
N SER A 119 -10.33 1.73 -5.49
CA SER A 119 -11.75 2.00 -5.26
C SER A 119 -12.59 1.63 -6.48
N CYS A 120 -13.87 1.33 -6.27
CA CYS A 120 -14.80 1.09 -7.38
C CYS A 120 -14.87 2.28 -8.35
N LYS A 121 -14.61 3.51 -7.87
CA LYS A 121 -14.55 4.72 -8.72
C LYS A 121 -13.33 4.69 -9.64
N GLU A 122 -12.16 4.39 -9.11
CA GLU A 122 -10.91 4.30 -9.89
C GLU A 122 -10.98 3.17 -10.92
N LEU A 123 -11.50 2.00 -10.51
CA LEU A 123 -11.70 0.87 -11.42
C LEU A 123 -12.75 1.20 -12.48
N GLY A 124 -13.83 1.88 -12.11
CA GLY A 124 -14.83 2.37 -13.05
C GLY A 124 -14.23 3.26 -14.14
N HIS A 125 -13.35 4.19 -13.75
CA HIS A 125 -12.61 5.03 -14.69
C HIS A 125 -11.72 4.18 -15.62
N PHE A 126 -10.98 3.21 -15.07
CA PHE A 126 -10.11 2.33 -15.85
C PHE A 126 -10.88 1.48 -16.88
N PHE A 127 -12.04 0.92 -16.50
CA PHE A 127 -12.85 0.01 -17.32
C PHE A 127 -13.89 0.72 -18.22
N GLY A 128 -13.50 1.85 -18.81
CA GLY A 128 -14.30 2.56 -19.81
C GLY A 128 -15.31 3.54 -19.21
N GLY A 129 -15.01 4.11 -18.03
CA GLY A 129 -15.84 5.10 -17.38
C GLY A 129 -17.18 4.56 -16.87
N ILE A 130 -17.22 3.32 -16.40
CA ILE A 130 -18.41 2.74 -15.78
C ILE A 130 -18.55 3.23 -14.33
N SER A 131 -19.76 3.22 -13.79
CA SER A 131 -19.99 3.68 -12.42
C SER A 131 -19.40 2.70 -11.40
N GLY A 132 -19.09 3.20 -10.20
CA GLY A 132 -18.65 2.34 -9.09
C GLY A 132 -19.69 1.28 -8.72
N ALA A 133 -20.99 1.58 -8.85
CA ALA A 133 -22.05 0.60 -8.65
C ALA A 133 -22.01 -0.53 -9.69
N ALA A 134 -21.71 -0.21 -10.96
CA ALA A 134 -21.58 -1.21 -12.01
C ALA A 134 -20.38 -2.15 -11.77
N ILE A 135 -19.31 -1.65 -11.16
CA ILE A 135 -18.17 -2.46 -10.70
C ILE A 135 -18.63 -3.44 -9.61
N THR A 136 -19.36 -2.96 -8.60
CA THR A 136 -19.86 -3.81 -7.51
C THR A 136 -20.78 -4.92 -8.02
N VAL A 137 -21.70 -4.61 -8.94
CA VAL A 137 -22.61 -5.62 -9.52
C VAL A 137 -21.83 -6.68 -10.29
N ARG A 138 -20.84 -6.29 -11.09
CA ARG A 138 -20.02 -7.26 -11.85
C ARG A 138 -19.15 -8.11 -10.94
N TYR A 139 -18.64 -7.54 -9.85
CA TYR A 139 -17.88 -8.28 -8.85
C TYR A 139 -18.70 -9.39 -8.17
N THR A 140 -20.01 -9.19 -7.96
CA THR A 140 -20.86 -10.18 -7.27
C THR A 140 -21.46 -11.26 -8.18
N HIS A 141 -21.32 -11.14 -9.50
CA HIS A 141 -21.97 -12.01 -10.49
C HIS A 141 -20.99 -12.76 -11.41
N VAL A 142 -19.70 -12.79 -11.04
CA VAL A 142 -18.65 -13.61 -11.68
C VAL A 142 -18.53 -14.93 -10.94
#